data_AF-A0A6N7CB02-F1
#
_entry.id   AF-A0A6N7CB02-F1
#
_cell.length_a   1.000
_cell.length_b   1.000
_cell.length_c   1.000
_cell.angle_alpha   90.00
_cell.angle_beta   90.00
_cell.angle_gamma   90.00
#
_symmetry.space_group_name_H-M   'P 1'
#
loop_
_entity.id
_entity.type
_entity.pdbx_description
1 polymer ?
#
loop_
_entity_poly.entity_id
_entity_poly.type
_entity_poly.pdbx_seq_one_letter_code
_entity_poly.pdbx_strand_id
1 'polypeptide(L)'
;MISTAQFVGTHFAPPQIDALRADTDVVTLSIGGGGSNHLPVSVRCGALVPGADAGCRDNPRAEQLTVEGIAKMAPQVDAVVAAIVAKAPHAEVYLIGHGGSVGRRGCWPNLPVSDADAVWLNRYFERFNQIYVDAAARYGVHYIDIAKAAVDGGHDACAPTGQRWFEGMLPQSPAEPAHPNALAMTAIAEMVAEDLGR
;
A
#
# COMPACT_ATOMS: atom_id res chain seq x y z
N MET A 1 -13.05 10.85 2.50
CA MET A 1 -12.65 10.55 3.89
C MET A 1 -13.49 9.39 4.39
N ILE A 2 -13.09 8.68 5.46
CA ILE A 2 -13.84 7.50 5.96
C ILE A 2 -15.29 7.83 6.39
N SER A 3 -15.56 9.10 6.69
CA SER A 3 -16.86 9.66 7.05
C SER A 3 -17.65 10.24 5.86
N THR A 4 -17.19 10.03 4.63
CA THR A 4 -17.86 10.55 3.42
C THR A 4 -18.28 9.38 2.55
N ALA A 5 -19.46 9.50 1.94
CA ALA A 5 -19.88 8.58 0.89
C ALA A 5 -18.84 8.53 -0.23
N GLN A 6 -18.49 7.33 -0.67
CA GLN A 6 -17.46 7.11 -1.68
C GLN A 6 -18.11 6.70 -3.00
N PHE A 7 -17.70 7.35 -4.09
CA PHE A 7 -18.06 6.89 -5.42
C PHE A 7 -17.29 5.61 -5.77
N VAL A 8 -18.01 4.53 -6.05
CA VAL A 8 -17.44 3.20 -6.36
C VAL A 8 -17.73 2.80 -7.82
N GLY A 9 -17.65 3.78 -8.72
CA GLY A 9 -17.76 3.60 -10.17
C GLY A 9 -19.20 3.67 -10.70
N THR A 10 -20.16 3.01 -10.06
CA THR A 10 -21.58 3.01 -10.52
C THR A 10 -22.54 3.70 -9.58
N HIS A 11 -22.16 3.86 -8.31
CA HIS A 11 -22.99 4.45 -7.26
C HIS A 11 -22.11 5.04 -6.15
N PHE A 12 -22.76 5.66 -5.17
CA PHE A 12 -22.11 6.07 -3.93
C PHE A 12 -22.37 5.02 -2.84
N ALA A 13 -21.29 4.45 -2.30
CA ALA A 13 -21.34 3.69 -1.06
C ALA A 13 -21.47 4.66 0.13
N PRO A 14 -22.16 4.28 1.21
CA PRO A 14 -22.23 5.09 2.43
C PRO A 14 -20.83 5.31 3.04
N PRO A 15 -20.69 6.27 3.96
CA PRO A 15 -19.47 6.41 4.76
C PRO A 15 -19.01 5.07 5.33
N GLN A 16 -17.75 4.71 5.10
CA GLN A 16 -17.20 3.42 5.54
C GLN A 16 -17.25 3.26 7.06
N ILE A 17 -17.12 4.37 7.81
CA ILE A 17 -17.19 4.36 9.28
C ILE A 17 -18.56 3.94 9.83
N ASP A 18 -19.62 4.04 9.02
CA ASP A 18 -20.97 3.64 9.43
C ASP A 18 -21.13 2.12 9.52
N ALA A 19 -20.20 1.35 8.93
CA ALA A 19 -20.15 -0.10 9.08
C ALA A 19 -19.67 -0.53 10.48
N LEU A 20 -18.99 0.36 11.21
CA LEU A 20 -18.42 0.07 12.52
C LEU A 20 -19.45 0.25 13.64
N ARG A 21 -19.35 -0.63 14.63
CA ARG A 21 -20.17 -0.63 15.84
C ARG A 21 -19.27 -0.80 17.06
N ALA A 22 -19.82 -0.51 18.24
CA ALA A 22 -19.09 -0.68 19.50
C ALA A 22 -18.71 -2.14 19.77
N ASP A 23 -19.43 -3.10 19.19
CA ASP A 23 -19.21 -4.55 19.28
C ASP A 23 -18.43 -5.12 18.09
N THR A 24 -17.76 -4.28 17.30
CA THR A 24 -16.86 -4.78 16.24
C THR A 24 -15.60 -5.38 16.87
N ASP A 25 -15.29 -6.63 16.53
CA ASP A 25 -14.14 -7.35 17.10
C ASP A 25 -12.83 -7.10 16.35
N VAL A 26 -12.89 -7.01 15.02
CA VAL A 26 -11.70 -6.85 14.17
C VAL A 26 -11.96 -5.84 13.06
N VAL A 27 -11.00 -4.93 12.85
CA VAL A 27 -10.99 -4.00 11.73
C VAL A 27 -9.67 -4.15 10.97
N THR A 28 -9.72 -4.44 9.68
CA THR A 28 -8.54 -4.37 8.79
C THR A 28 -8.67 -3.14 7.89
N LEU A 29 -7.59 -2.39 7.73
CA LEU A 29 -7.62 -1.11 7.00
C LEU A 29 -6.37 -0.93 6.15
N SER A 30 -6.57 -0.73 4.85
CA SER A 30 -5.59 -0.09 3.97
C SER A 30 -6.23 1.16 3.37
N ILE A 31 -5.70 2.35 3.68
CA ILE A 31 -6.25 3.64 3.23
C ILE A 31 -5.10 4.60 2.88
N GLY A 32 -5.38 5.77 2.30
CA GLY A 32 -4.35 6.79 2.01
C GLY A 32 -3.67 6.65 0.65
N GLY A 33 -3.74 5.50 0.00
CA GLY A 33 -3.15 5.26 -1.32
C GLY A 33 -3.54 6.32 -2.37
N GLY A 34 -4.81 6.73 -2.42
CA GLY A 34 -5.30 7.73 -3.39
C GLY A 34 -4.73 9.14 -3.24
N GLY A 35 -4.19 9.51 -2.06
CA GLY A 35 -3.61 10.83 -1.81
C GLY A 35 -2.08 10.82 -1.63
N SER A 36 -1.45 9.65 -1.74
CA SER A 36 -0.02 9.43 -1.50
C SER A 36 0.92 9.96 -2.59
N ASN A 37 0.38 10.40 -3.72
CA ASN A 37 1.13 10.70 -4.96
C ASN A 37 1.90 9.51 -5.56
N HIS A 38 1.63 8.26 -5.17
CA HIS A 38 2.33 7.10 -5.72
C HIS A 38 2.25 7.03 -7.26
N LEU A 39 1.08 7.24 -7.88
CA LEU A 39 0.94 7.23 -9.34
C LEU A 39 1.85 8.26 -10.05
N PRO A 40 1.77 9.57 -9.76
CA PRO A 40 2.63 10.54 -10.44
C PRO A 40 4.13 10.36 -10.09
N VAL A 41 4.47 9.78 -8.95
CA VAL A 41 5.85 9.38 -8.62
C VAL A 41 6.29 8.21 -9.50
N SER A 42 5.56 7.09 -9.50
CA SER A 42 5.88 5.86 -10.24
C SER A 42 6.00 6.08 -11.74
N VAL A 43 5.13 6.91 -12.34
CA VAL A 43 5.19 7.23 -13.78
C VAL A 43 6.54 7.86 -14.18
N ARG A 44 7.19 8.60 -13.28
CA ARG A 44 8.50 9.22 -13.56
C ARG A 44 9.64 8.21 -13.57
N CYS A 45 9.44 7.03 -12.99
CA CYS A 45 10.43 5.95 -12.93
C CYS A 45 10.31 4.97 -14.09
N GLY A 46 9.27 5.12 -14.93
CA GLY A 46 9.02 4.24 -16.06
C GLY A 46 10.08 4.37 -17.15
N ALA A 47 10.79 3.27 -17.44
CA ALA A 47 11.63 3.12 -18.60
C ALA A 47 10.78 2.87 -19.85
N LEU A 48 11.10 3.52 -20.97
CA LEU A 48 10.35 3.38 -22.23
C LEU A 48 10.85 2.22 -23.11
N VAL A 49 12.06 1.72 -22.85
CA VAL A 49 12.69 0.63 -23.60
C VAL A 49 13.45 -0.31 -22.65
N PRO A 50 13.68 -1.58 -23.02
CA PRO A 50 14.43 -2.52 -22.19
C PRO A 50 15.81 -1.97 -21.81
N GLY A 51 16.17 -2.05 -20.54
CA GLY A 51 17.48 -1.63 -20.03
C GLY A 51 17.69 -0.12 -19.90
N ALA A 52 16.71 0.71 -20.25
CA ALA A 52 16.79 2.14 -19.99
C ALA A 52 16.58 2.47 -18.50
N ASP A 53 17.14 3.59 -18.09
CA ASP A 53 16.98 4.17 -16.76
C ASP A 53 16.30 5.53 -16.88
N ALA A 54 15.16 5.69 -16.21
CA ALA A 54 14.44 6.96 -16.18
C ALA A 54 15.10 7.98 -15.24
N GLY A 55 15.90 7.49 -14.28
CA GLY A 55 16.62 8.33 -13.32
C GLY A 55 15.69 9.06 -12.35
N CYS A 56 14.52 8.50 -12.03
CA CYS A 56 13.54 9.19 -11.19
C CYS A 56 14.05 9.41 -9.75
N ARG A 57 14.94 8.54 -9.27
CA ARG A 57 15.59 8.68 -7.96
C ARG A 57 16.36 9.99 -7.81
N ASP A 58 16.85 10.54 -8.92
CA ASP A 58 17.62 11.77 -8.99
C ASP A 58 16.75 12.96 -9.48
N ASN A 59 15.45 12.75 -9.66
CA ASN A 59 14.51 13.76 -10.14
C ASN A 59 13.93 14.57 -8.98
N PRO A 60 14.23 15.87 -8.86
CA PRO A 60 13.74 16.69 -7.75
C PRO A 60 12.21 16.76 -7.68
N ARG A 61 11.53 16.67 -8.83
CA ARG A 61 10.06 16.67 -8.86
C ARG A 61 9.48 15.35 -8.33
N ALA A 62 10.14 14.22 -8.54
CA ALA A 62 9.72 12.94 -7.97
C ALA A 62 9.81 13.00 -6.44
N GLU A 63 10.94 13.45 -5.90
CA GLU A 63 11.13 13.62 -4.45
C GLU A 63 10.13 14.61 -3.84
N GLN A 64 9.89 15.76 -4.51
CA GLN A 64 8.90 16.73 -4.06
C GLN A 64 7.50 16.09 -3.97
N LEU A 65 7.07 15.35 -4.99
CA LEU A 65 5.77 14.68 -4.99
C LEU A 65 5.66 13.63 -3.89
N THR A 66 6.73 12.89 -3.63
CA THR A 66 6.84 11.96 -2.50
C THR A 66 6.59 12.67 -1.18
N VAL A 67 7.32 13.74 -0.88
CA VAL A 67 7.18 14.49 0.37
C VAL A 67 5.78 15.09 0.51
N GLU A 68 5.26 15.71 -0.56
CA GLU A 68 3.91 16.29 -0.57
C GLU A 68 2.82 15.23 -0.29
N GLY A 69 2.93 14.06 -0.90
CA GLY A 69 1.96 12.96 -0.73
C GLY A 69 1.96 12.40 0.68
N ILE A 70 3.15 12.17 1.25
CA ILE A 70 3.32 11.73 2.64
C ILE A 70 2.74 12.78 3.61
N ALA A 71 3.16 14.03 3.47
CA ALA A 71 2.72 15.12 4.35
C ALA A 71 1.20 15.33 4.30
N LYS A 72 0.59 15.17 3.12
CA LYS A 72 -0.87 15.26 2.93
C LYS A 72 -1.60 14.09 3.61
N MET A 73 -1.07 12.88 3.51
CA MET A 73 -1.73 11.67 4.02
C MET A 73 -1.55 11.44 5.50
N ALA A 74 -0.42 11.84 6.08
CA ALA A 74 -0.14 11.66 7.51
C ALA A 74 -1.32 12.08 8.42
N PRO A 75 -1.82 13.33 8.38
CA PRO A 75 -2.93 13.74 9.24
C PRO A 75 -4.27 13.09 8.87
N GLN A 76 -4.47 12.67 7.62
CA GLN A 76 -5.72 12.03 7.19
C GLN A 76 -5.81 10.59 7.69
N VAL A 77 -4.71 9.84 7.58
CA VAL A 77 -4.64 8.48 8.11
C VAL A 77 -4.76 8.50 9.63
N ASP A 78 -4.04 9.38 10.32
CA ASP A 78 -4.14 9.57 11.77
C ASP A 78 -5.60 9.82 12.22
N ALA A 79 -6.29 10.77 11.59
CA ALA A 79 -7.69 11.06 11.88
C ALA A 79 -8.63 9.87 11.60
N VAL A 80 -8.35 9.07 10.58
CA VAL A 80 -9.13 7.87 10.28
C VAL A 80 -8.94 6.83 11.37
N VAL A 81 -7.70 6.54 11.77
CA VAL A 81 -7.41 5.55 12.83
C VAL A 81 -8.02 6.00 14.15
N ALA A 82 -7.89 7.28 14.51
CA ALA A 82 -8.54 7.85 15.70
C ALA A 82 -10.06 7.62 15.69
N ALA A 83 -10.71 7.86 14.55
CA ALA A 83 -12.15 7.70 14.42
C ALA A 83 -12.60 6.24 14.53
N ILE A 84 -11.81 5.30 13.98
CA ILE A 84 -12.07 3.85 14.11
C ILE A 84 -11.98 3.43 15.57
N VAL A 85 -10.88 3.78 16.26
CA VAL A 85 -10.67 3.42 17.67
C VAL A 85 -11.75 4.02 18.57
N ALA A 86 -12.19 5.25 18.30
CA ALA A 86 -13.28 5.86 19.05
C ALA A 86 -14.65 5.17 18.81
N LYS A 87 -14.90 4.67 17.60
CA LYS A 87 -16.17 4.06 17.17
C LYS A 87 -16.27 2.59 17.60
N ALA A 88 -15.15 1.87 17.60
CA ALA A 88 -15.02 0.46 17.93
C ALA A 88 -13.91 0.26 18.98
N PRO A 89 -14.13 0.68 20.24
CA PRO A 89 -13.08 0.73 21.27
C PRO A 89 -12.58 -0.64 21.73
N HIS A 90 -13.25 -1.73 21.33
CA HIS A 90 -12.88 -3.11 21.67
C HIS A 90 -12.31 -3.88 20.47
N ALA A 91 -12.21 -3.24 19.30
CA ALA A 91 -11.72 -3.90 18.11
C ALA A 91 -10.20 -4.03 18.11
N GLU A 92 -9.70 -5.18 17.66
CA GLU A 92 -8.33 -5.32 17.17
C GLU A 92 -8.25 -4.67 15.78
N VAL A 93 -7.50 -3.56 15.69
CA VAL A 93 -7.38 -2.78 14.45
C VAL A 93 -6.04 -3.06 13.79
N TYR A 94 -6.06 -3.45 12.51
CA TYR A 94 -4.88 -3.78 11.72
C TYR A 94 -4.72 -2.82 10.55
N LEU A 95 -3.63 -2.05 10.55
CA LEU A 95 -3.22 -1.19 9.45
C LEU A 95 -2.37 -2.01 8.47
N ILE A 96 -2.87 -2.19 7.26
CA ILE A 96 -2.19 -2.93 6.19
C ILE A 96 -1.42 -1.93 5.32
N GLY A 97 -0.09 -2.06 5.30
CA GLY A 97 0.82 -1.17 4.57
C GLY A 97 0.61 -1.18 3.05
N HIS A 98 1.17 -0.17 2.37
CA HIS A 98 1.20 -0.08 0.90
C HIS A 98 2.56 -0.51 0.35
N GLY A 99 2.60 -0.82 -0.96
CA GLY A 99 3.81 -1.22 -1.65
C GLY A 99 3.80 -2.71 -1.99
N GLY A 100 4.97 -3.36 -2.03
CA GLY A 100 5.12 -4.78 -2.31
C GLY A 100 5.17 -5.15 -3.79
N SER A 101 4.56 -4.35 -4.68
CA SER A 101 4.65 -4.56 -6.13
C SER A 101 6.03 -4.24 -6.70
N VAL A 102 6.70 -3.21 -6.17
CA VAL A 102 8.07 -2.83 -6.55
C VAL A 102 9.04 -3.38 -5.52
N GLY A 103 9.90 -4.31 -5.95
CA GLY A 103 10.98 -4.85 -5.11
C GLY A 103 12.31 -4.15 -5.34
N ARG A 104 13.39 -4.93 -5.29
CA ARG A 104 14.78 -4.42 -5.41
C ARG A 104 15.29 -4.32 -6.85
N ARG A 105 14.46 -4.66 -7.83
CA ARG A 105 14.82 -4.70 -9.26
C ARG A 105 13.62 -4.44 -10.15
N GLY A 106 13.88 -4.02 -11.38
CA GLY A 106 12.90 -4.02 -12.45
C GLY A 106 12.80 -5.38 -13.16
N CYS A 107 11.78 -5.53 -14.00
CA CYS A 107 11.66 -6.68 -14.89
C CYS A 107 10.87 -6.30 -16.13
N TRP A 108 11.56 -6.06 -17.24
CA TRP A 108 10.91 -5.75 -18.49
C TRP A 108 10.11 -6.95 -19.05
N PRO A 109 8.90 -6.75 -19.62
CA PRO A 109 8.11 -5.51 -19.65
C PRO A 109 7.17 -5.34 -18.45
N ASN A 110 7.12 -6.31 -17.53
CA ASN A 110 6.12 -6.36 -16.46
C ASN A 110 6.25 -5.22 -15.44
N LEU A 111 7.46 -4.88 -15.04
CA LEU A 111 7.78 -3.72 -14.22
C LEU A 111 8.92 -2.96 -14.90
N PRO A 112 8.59 -2.05 -15.84
CA PRO A 112 9.56 -1.39 -16.70
C PRO A 112 10.21 -0.21 -15.97
N VAL A 113 11.06 -0.51 -15.00
CA VAL A 113 11.86 0.46 -14.23
C VAL A 113 13.30 -0.06 -14.18
N SER A 114 14.29 0.82 -13.95
CA SER A 114 15.65 0.36 -13.66
C SER A 114 15.74 -0.20 -12.24
N ASP A 115 16.74 -1.02 -11.95
CA ASP A 115 16.93 -1.55 -10.60
C ASP A 115 17.18 -0.43 -9.57
N ALA A 116 17.92 0.60 -9.96
CA ALA A 116 18.19 1.75 -9.10
C ALA A 116 16.92 2.55 -8.79
N ASP A 117 16.04 2.74 -9.78
CA ASP A 117 14.74 3.41 -9.57
C ASP A 117 13.76 2.51 -8.82
N ALA A 118 13.78 1.19 -9.02
CA ALA A 118 12.98 0.23 -8.24
C ALA A 118 13.31 0.31 -6.75
N VAL A 119 14.61 0.29 -6.40
CA VAL A 119 15.07 0.43 -5.03
C VAL A 119 14.63 1.76 -4.41
N TRP A 120 14.66 2.85 -5.19
CA TRP A 120 14.18 4.15 -4.71
C TRP A 120 12.66 4.17 -4.50
N LEU A 121 11.88 3.59 -5.42
CA LEU A 121 10.43 3.44 -5.29
C LEU A 121 10.03 2.56 -4.10
N ASN A 122 10.77 1.48 -3.85
CA ASN A 122 10.55 0.65 -2.66
C ASN A 122 10.76 1.49 -1.37
N ARG A 123 11.84 2.28 -1.30
CA ARG A 123 12.05 3.22 -0.18
C ARG A 123 10.99 4.31 -0.08
N TYR A 124 10.38 4.73 -1.18
CA TYR A 124 9.22 5.63 -1.14
C TYR A 124 8.06 4.99 -0.35
N PHE A 125 7.75 3.72 -0.61
CA PHE A 125 6.71 3.02 0.14
C PHE A 125 7.09 2.79 1.60
N GLU A 126 8.36 2.51 1.92
CA GLU A 126 8.84 2.47 3.32
C GLU A 126 8.60 3.82 4.02
N ARG A 127 8.96 4.94 3.39
CA ARG A 127 8.73 6.29 3.93
C ARG A 127 7.24 6.60 4.09
N PHE A 128 6.41 6.20 3.12
CA PHE A 128 4.95 6.36 3.22
C PHE A 128 4.37 5.50 4.34
N ASN A 129 4.89 4.29 4.51
CA ASN A 129 4.39 3.35 5.51
C ASN A 129 4.73 3.75 6.95
N GLN A 130 5.72 4.63 7.14
CA GLN A 130 5.99 5.24 8.46
C GLN A 130 4.75 5.91 9.06
N ILE A 131 3.83 6.42 8.22
CA ILE A 131 2.54 6.96 8.69
C ILE A 131 1.74 5.90 9.46
N TYR A 132 1.67 4.66 8.97
CA TYR A 132 0.94 3.58 9.66
C TYR A 132 1.68 3.11 10.90
N VAL A 133 3.02 3.05 10.87
CA VAL A 133 3.84 2.73 12.05
C VAL A 133 3.60 3.73 13.17
N ASP A 134 3.61 5.03 12.84
CA ASP A 134 3.38 6.10 13.82
C ASP A 134 1.95 6.07 14.37
N ALA A 135 0.94 5.82 13.51
CA ALA A 135 -0.44 5.68 13.93
C ALA A 135 -0.67 4.43 14.79
N ALA A 136 -0.06 3.30 14.43
CA ALA A 136 -0.08 2.05 15.19
C ALA A 136 0.44 2.27 16.61
N ALA A 137 1.63 2.88 16.74
CA ALA A 137 2.20 3.21 18.03
C ALA A 137 1.35 4.20 18.84
N ARG A 138 0.77 5.21 18.19
CA ARG A 138 -0.05 6.25 18.85
C ARG A 138 -1.35 5.72 19.41
N TYR A 139 -2.04 4.85 18.66
CA TYR A 139 -3.38 4.39 19.00
C TYR A 139 -3.41 2.99 19.61
N GLY A 140 -2.26 2.33 19.74
CA GLY A 140 -2.18 0.96 20.24
C GLY A 140 -2.84 -0.04 19.29
N VAL A 141 -2.71 0.20 17.98
CA VAL A 141 -3.25 -0.68 16.93
C VAL A 141 -2.10 -1.40 16.21
N HIS A 142 -2.41 -2.43 15.44
CA HIS A 142 -1.43 -3.29 14.79
C HIS A 142 -1.04 -2.77 13.41
N TYR A 143 0.19 -3.08 12.98
CA TYR A 143 0.69 -2.78 11.64
C TYR A 143 1.18 -4.05 10.95
N ILE A 144 0.65 -4.32 9.76
CA ILE A 144 1.06 -5.43 8.89
C ILE A 144 1.87 -4.87 7.72
N ASP A 145 3.17 -5.17 7.70
CA ASP A 145 4.09 -4.76 6.64
C ASP A 145 4.11 -5.77 5.48
N ILE A 146 2.99 -5.81 4.75
CA ILE A 146 2.85 -6.67 3.56
C ILE A 146 3.91 -6.38 2.49
N ALA A 147 4.36 -5.12 2.39
CA ALA A 147 5.35 -4.72 1.39
C ALA A 147 6.71 -5.36 1.69
N LYS A 148 7.19 -5.22 2.93
CA LYS A 148 8.43 -5.87 3.36
C LYS A 148 8.35 -7.39 3.24
N ALA A 149 7.25 -7.99 3.69
CA ALA A 149 7.05 -9.44 3.59
C ALA A 149 7.14 -9.92 2.14
N ALA A 150 6.49 -9.23 1.21
CA ALA A 150 6.55 -9.56 -0.21
C ALA A 150 7.97 -9.40 -0.78
N VAL A 151 8.65 -8.28 -0.51
CA VAL A 151 9.98 -8.02 -1.07
C VAL A 151 11.04 -8.98 -0.51
N ASP A 152 11.04 -9.22 0.80
CA ASP A 152 12.00 -10.12 1.42
C ASP A 152 11.72 -11.60 1.08
N GLY A 153 10.44 -11.96 0.89
CA GLY A 153 10.03 -13.28 0.42
C GLY A 153 10.20 -13.50 -1.09
N GLY A 154 10.56 -12.47 -1.85
CA GLY A 154 10.69 -12.58 -3.31
C GLY A 154 9.34 -12.75 -4.03
N HIS A 155 8.29 -12.14 -3.49
CA HIS A 155 6.92 -12.15 -3.99
C HIS A 155 6.48 -10.81 -4.64
N ASP A 156 7.44 -9.95 -4.98
CA ASP A 156 7.18 -8.73 -5.77
C ASP A 156 6.72 -9.05 -7.20
N ALA A 157 6.37 -8.01 -7.98
CA ALA A 157 5.84 -8.17 -9.34
C ALA A 157 6.82 -8.87 -10.31
N CYS A 158 8.11 -8.93 -9.99
CA CYS A 158 9.12 -9.56 -10.81
C CYS A 158 9.35 -11.04 -10.47
N ALA A 159 8.62 -11.58 -9.51
CA ALA A 159 8.55 -13.02 -9.27
C ALA A 159 7.73 -13.75 -10.35
N PRO A 160 7.95 -15.06 -10.56
CA PRO A 160 7.15 -15.85 -11.49
C PRO A 160 5.64 -15.79 -11.18
N THR A 161 4.82 -15.95 -12.22
CA THR A 161 3.38 -16.14 -12.04
C THR A 161 3.11 -17.34 -11.13
N GLY A 162 2.16 -17.20 -10.20
CA GLY A 162 1.88 -18.20 -9.17
C GLY A 162 2.79 -18.12 -7.93
N GLN A 163 3.83 -17.28 -7.96
CA GLN A 163 4.65 -16.97 -6.78
C GLN A 163 4.54 -15.51 -6.38
N ARG A 164 4.39 -14.58 -7.32
CA ARG A 164 4.18 -13.16 -7.01
C ARG A 164 2.90 -12.94 -6.22
N TRP A 165 2.98 -12.13 -5.17
CA TRP A 165 1.82 -11.65 -4.40
C TRP A 165 1.22 -10.40 -5.05
N PHE A 166 2.04 -9.64 -5.77
CA PHE A 166 1.62 -8.42 -6.46
C PHE A 166 1.79 -8.57 -7.96
N GLU A 167 0.84 -8.05 -8.74
CA GLU A 167 0.99 -7.96 -10.19
C GLU A 167 1.90 -6.80 -10.59
N GLY A 168 2.48 -6.89 -11.79
CA GLY A 168 3.13 -5.75 -12.43
C GLY A 168 2.15 -4.94 -13.27
N MET A 169 2.68 -4.19 -14.22
CA MET A 169 1.88 -3.42 -15.20
C MET A 169 1.15 -4.31 -16.20
N LEU A 170 1.60 -5.56 -16.35
CA LEU A 170 0.99 -6.56 -17.22
C LEU A 170 0.46 -7.72 -16.37
N PRO A 171 -0.67 -7.52 -15.66
CA PRO A 171 -1.19 -8.52 -14.73
C PRO A 171 -1.47 -9.84 -15.44
N GLN A 172 -1.15 -10.95 -14.78
CA GLN A 172 -1.46 -12.31 -15.24
C GLN A 172 -2.53 -12.99 -14.38
N SER A 173 -3.22 -12.19 -13.57
CA SER A 173 -4.37 -12.55 -12.76
C SER A 173 -5.49 -11.51 -12.96
N PRO A 174 -6.70 -11.70 -12.40
CA PRO A 174 -7.77 -10.70 -12.45
C PRO A 174 -7.48 -9.41 -11.66
N ALA A 175 -6.34 -9.31 -10.98
CA ALA A 175 -5.95 -8.10 -10.26
C ALA A 175 -5.61 -6.97 -11.23
N GLU A 176 -5.88 -5.74 -10.80
CA GLU A 176 -5.50 -4.54 -11.52
C GLU A 176 -3.97 -4.41 -11.63
N PRO A 177 -3.45 -3.70 -12.65
CA PRO A 177 -2.02 -3.45 -12.78
C PRO A 177 -1.42 -2.87 -11.49
N ALA A 178 -0.26 -3.38 -11.08
CA ALA A 178 0.47 -2.99 -9.86
C ALA A 178 -0.25 -3.25 -8.51
N HIS A 179 -1.34 -4.02 -8.49
CA HIS A 179 -2.11 -4.33 -7.27
C HIS A 179 -1.80 -5.73 -6.70
N PRO A 180 -2.11 -5.97 -5.42
CA PRO A 180 -2.09 -7.31 -4.83
C PRO A 180 -3.04 -8.25 -5.58
N ASN A 181 -2.60 -9.49 -5.80
CA ASN A 181 -3.44 -10.57 -6.29
C ASN A 181 -3.99 -11.43 -5.13
N ALA A 182 -4.67 -12.53 -5.47
CA ALA A 182 -5.25 -13.43 -4.47
C ALA A 182 -4.21 -13.98 -3.47
N LEU A 183 -2.95 -14.20 -3.89
CA LEU A 183 -1.89 -14.68 -3.01
C LEU A 183 -1.48 -13.62 -1.99
N ALA A 184 -1.39 -12.34 -2.38
CA ALA A 184 -1.22 -11.26 -1.41
C ALA A 184 -2.37 -11.21 -0.41
N MET A 185 -3.62 -11.35 -0.88
CA MET A 185 -4.79 -11.31 0.00
C MET A 185 -4.78 -12.46 1.01
N THR A 186 -4.36 -13.66 0.58
CA THR A 186 -4.15 -14.80 1.49
C THR A 186 -3.04 -14.50 2.49
N ALA A 187 -1.88 -14.01 2.04
CA ALA A 187 -0.76 -13.70 2.95
C ALA A 187 -1.12 -12.62 3.98
N ILE A 188 -1.85 -11.57 3.58
CA ILE A 188 -2.36 -10.55 4.52
C ILE A 188 -3.28 -11.21 5.56
N ALA A 189 -4.22 -12.05 5.11
CA ALA A 189 -5.15 -12.73 6.01
C ALA A 189 -4.43 -13.65 7.00
N GLU A 190 -3.41 -14.38 6.53
CA GLU A 190 -2.56 -15.23 7.38
C GLU A 190 -1.78 -14.41 8.41
N MET A 191 -1.17 -13.29 8.01
CA MET A 191 -0.45 -12.40 8.94
C MET A 191 -1.38 -11.81 10.01
N VAL A 192 -2.59 -11.39 9.61
CA VAL A 192 -3.60 -10.90 10.57
C VAL A 192 -4.08 -12.02 11.50
N ALA A 193 -4.35 -13.21 10.95
CA ALA A 193 -4.79 -14.36 11.76
C ALA A 193 -3.71 -14.85 12.72
N GLU A 194 -2.45 -14.84 12.30
CA GLU A 194 -1.31 -15.16 13.16
C GLU A 194 -1.23 -14.17 14.31
N ASP A 195 -1.30 -12.86 14.03
CA ASP A 195 -1.22 -11.83 15.05
C ASP A 195 -2.41 -11.86 16.02
N LEU A 196 -3.63 -12.05 15.51
CA LEU A 196 -4.85 -12.19 16.32
C LEU A 196 -4.84 -13.43 17.22
N GLY A 197 -4.14 -14.48 16.80
CA GLY A 197 -3.97 -15.72 17.57
C GLY A 197 -2.79 -15.69 18.55
N ARG A 198 -2.10 -14.55 18.70
CA ARG A 198 -1.04 -14.35 19.71
C ARG A 198 -1.59 -14.14 21.11
#